data_AF-A0A5E4K044-F1
#
_entry.id   AF-A0A5E4K044-F1
#
_cell.length_a   1.000
_cell.length_b   1.000
_cell.length_c   1.000
_cell.angle_alpha   90.00
_cell.angle_beta   90.00
_cell.angle_gamma   90.00
#
_symmetry.space_group_name_H-M   'P 1'
#
loop_
_entity.id
_entity.type
_entity.pdbx_description
1 polymer ?
#
loop_
_entity_poly.entity_id
_entity_poly.type
_entity_poly.pdbx_seq_one_letter_code
_entity_poly.pdbx_strand_id
1 'polypeptide(L)'
;MAVQRGIGTVVFSIVGIVIIIAAVVIILLVFKSAPPAKELIYKTIDLRRAADPVDKANLISALDDLVAQSKSTDVKDQWDRMMQCLSSTCPDEAFLDMSLVTVATFENDVPESALLVNVIATSKYWGNAEHLLEFSKALSMANEQIQLLDDRKVEKLWQQIVECNNVCPEKNDLYFELIKTIVQ
;
A
#
# COMPACT_ATOMS: atom_id res chain seq x y z
N MET A 1 -50.91 19.32 46.96
CA MET A 1 -50.13 18.11 46.62
C MET A 1 -50.32 17.83 45.14
N ALA A 2 -49.36 18.19 44.29
CA ALA A 2 -49.41 17.88 42.86
C ALA A 2 -47.99 17.65 42.33
N VAL A 3 -47.69 16.35 42.18
CA VAL A 3 -46.90 15.69 41.14
C VAL A 3 -46.06 16.61 40.23
N GLN A 4 -44.75 16.68 40.47
CA GLN A 4 -43.80 17.11 39.43
C GLN A 4 -42.38 16.58 39.73
N ARG A 5 -42.22 15.25 39.85
CA ARG A 5 -40.91 14.62 40.12
C ARG A 5 -40.43 13.61 39.07
N GLY A 6 -41.13 13.48 37.93
CA GLY A 6 -40.84 12.41 36.96
C GLY A 6 -40.11 12.81 35.67
N ILE A 7 -40.13 14.09 35.27
CA ILE A 7 -39.71 14.46 33.90
C ILE A 7 -38.19 14.72 33.80
N GLY A 8 -37.58 15.30 34.84
CA GLY A 8 -36.15 15.63 34.82
C GLY A 8 -35.24 14.38 34.74
N THR A 9 -35.57 13.33 35.47
CA THR A 9 -34.79 12.07 35.46
C THR A 9 -34.86 11.34 34.12
N VAL A 10 -36.02 11.32 33.45
CA VAL A 10 -36.18 10.67 32.14
C VAL A 10 -35.37 11.40 31.06
N VAL A 11 -35.37 12.74 31.07
CA VAL A 11 -34.61 13.54 30.10
C VAL A 11 -33.10 13.35 30.27
N PHE A 12 -32.61 13.32 31.51
CA PHE A 12 -31.18 13.06 31.79
C PHE A 12 -30.75 11.65 31.35
N SER A 13 -31.59 10.64 31.54
CA SER A 13 -31.29 9.28 31.09
C SER A 13 -31.23 9.17 29.57
N ILE A 14 -32.11 9.85 28.83
CA ILE A 14 -32.11 9.84 27.36
C ILE A 14 -30.85 10.52 26.82
N VAL A 15 -30.45 11.68 27.37
CA VAL A 15 -29.23 12.37 26.96
C VAL A 15 -27.98 11.52 27.23
N GLY A 16 -27.92 10.84 28.37
CA GLY A 16 -26.81 9.92 28.69
C GLY A 16 -26.69 8.76 27.70
N ILE A 17 -27.82 8.16 27.31
CA ILE A 17 -27.84 7.08 26.31
C ILE A 17 -27.35 7.57 24.95
N VAL A 18 -27.79 8.76 24.51
CA VAL A 18 -27.36 9.33 23.22
C VAL A 18 -25.85 9.61 23.19
N ILE A 19 -25.28 10.11 24.30
CA ILE A 19 -23.83 10.34 24.42
C ILE A 19 -23.06 9.03 24.36
N ILE A 20 -23.54 7.98 25.03
CA ILE A 20 -22.90 6.65 25.00
C ILE A 20 -22.95 6.07 23.58
N ILE A 21 -24.09 6.18 22.89
CA ILE A 21 -24.23 5.70 21.50
C ILE A 21 -23.29 6.48 20.57
N ALA A 22 -23.22 7.81 20.70
CA ALA A 22 -22.30 8.62 19.92
C ALA A 22 -20.82 8.27 20.19
N ALA A 23 -20.46 8.03 21.46
CA ALA A 23 -19.12 7.59 21.82
C ALA A 23 -18.80 6.21 21.23
N VAL A 24 -19.73 5.25 21.25
CA VAL A 24 -19.56 3.93 20.63
C VAL A 24 -19.42 4.04 19.11
N VAL A 25 -20.20 4.90 18.45
CA VAL A 25 -20.07 5.14 17.00
C VAL A 25 -18.73 5.77 16.66
N ILE A 26 -18.26 6.75 17.44
CA ILE A 26 -16.93 7.37 17.26
C ILE A 26 -15.83 6.33 17.51
N ILE A 27 -15.95 5.51 18.54
CA ILE A 27 -15.02 4.41 18.82
C ILE A 27 -15.01 3.39 17.67
N LEU A 28 -16.17 3.01 17.12
CA LEU A 28 -16.27 2.11 15.97
C LEU A 28 -15.72 2.75 14.68
N LEU A 29 -15.85 4.06 14.50
CA LEU A 29 -15.23 4.79 13.39
C LEU A 29 -13.70 4.89 13.55
N VAL A 30 -13.20 4.99 14.78
CA VAL A 30 -11.77 4.95 15.12
C VAL A 30 -11.20 3.54 15.00
N PHE A 31 -12.02 2.50 15.19
CA PHE A 31 -11.68 1.09 14.98
C PHE A 31 -12.05 0.57 13.58
N LYS A 32 -12.16 1.44 12.56
CA LYS A 32 -11.89 0.97 11.20
C LYS A 32 -10.45 0.48 11.20
N SER A 33 -10.26 -0.84 11.27
CA SER A 33 -8.97 -1.48 11.12
C SER A 33 -8.26 -0.81 9.95
N ALA A 34 -7.11 -0.18 10.23
CA ALA A 34 -6.35 0.50 9.19
C ALA A 34 -6.18 -0.47 8.02
N PRO A 35 -6.47 -0.06 6.78
CA PRO A 35 -6.37 -0.96 5.66
C PRO A 35 -4.92 -1.50 5.60
N PRO A 36 -4.71 -2.79 5.32
CA PRO A 36 -3.42 -3.44 5.48
C PRO A 36 -2.45 -3.10 4.34
N ALA A 37 -2.40 -1.84 3.89
CA ALA A 37 -1.68 -1.40 2.71
C ALA A 37 -0.19 -1.74 2.77
N LYS A 38 0.48 -1.41 3.89
CA LYS A 38 1.89 -1.76 4.09
C LYS A 38 2.11 -3.27 4.03
N GLU A 39 1.26 -4.05 4.71
CA GLU A 39 1.37 -5.51 4.75
C GLU A 39 1.11 -6.16 3.38
N LEU A 40 0.15 -5.65 2.62
CA LEU A 40 -0.11 -6.06 1.23
C LEU A 40 1.13 -5.83 0.35
N ILE A 41 1.76 -4.65 0.44
CA ILE A 41 2.99 -4.35 -0.30
C ILE A 41 4.09 -5.32 0.13
N TYR A 42 4.34 -5.48 1.44
CA TYR A 42 5.37 -6.38 1.95
C TYR A 42 5.22 -7.80 1.45
N LYS A 43 4.04 -8.40 1.64
CA LYS A 43 3.80 -9.79 1.25
C LYS A 43 3.83 -9.96 -0.26
N THR A 44 3.44 -8.95 -1.03
CA THR A 44 3.58 -8.97 -2.50
C THR A 44 5.05 -9.07 -2.90
N ILE A 45 5.93 -8.29 -2.27
CA ILE A 45 7.37 -8.31 -2.52
C ILE A 45 7.98 -9.64 -2.05
N ASP A 46 7.56 -10.16 -0.90
CA ASP A 46 8.04 -11.44 -0.39
C ASP A 46 7.56 -12.61 -1.28
N LEU A 47 6.34 -12.55 -1.82
CA LEU A 47 5.82 -13.54 -2.76
C LEU A 47 6.66 -13.62 -4.04
N ARG A 48 7.16 -12.48 -4.53
CA ARG A 48 8.09 -12.44 -5.68
C ARG A 48 9.37 -13.24 -5.40
N ARG A 49 9.88 -13.15 -4.17
CA ARG A 49 11.16 -13.74 -3.76
C ARG A 49 11.03 -15.18 -3.26
N ALA A 50 9.80 -15.67 -3.06
CA ALA A 50 9.54 -17.00 -2.53
C ALA A 50 9.94 -18.09 -3.53
N ALA A 51 11.03 -18.79 -3.24
CA ALA A 51 11.50 -19.94 -4.02
C ALA A 51 10.87 -21.26 -3.54
N ASP A 52 10.58 -21.38 -2.24
CA ASP A 52 9.97 -22.57 -1.67
C ASP A 52 8.45 -22.63 -2.01
N PRO A 53 7.94 -23.75 -2.55
CA PRO A 53 6.54 -23.87 -2.93
C PRO A 53 5.55 -23.74 -1.76
N VAL A 54 5.93 -24.19 -0.57
CA VAL A 54 5.06 -24.10 0.63
C VAL A 54 5.00 -22.66 1.11
N ASP A 55 6.15 -21.98 1.18
CA ASP A 55 6.19 -20.54 1.51
C ASP A 55 5.42 -19.71 0.51
N LYS A 56 5.54 -20.02 -0.79
CA LYS A 56 4.76 -19.36 -1.86
C LYS A 56 3.26 -19.56 -1.64
N ALA A 57 2.80 -20.78 -1.36
CA ALA A 57 1.38 -21.06 -1.11
C ALA A 57 0.85 -20.35 0.15
N ASN A 58 1.67 -20.28 1.21
CA ASN A 58 1.33 -19.55 2.44
C ASN A 58 1.20 -18.04 2.18
N LEU A 59 2.12 -17.46 1.40
CA LEU A 59 2.07 -16.05 1.01
C LEU A 59 0.87 -15.72 0.12
N ILE A 60 0.53 -16.60 -0.82
CA ILE A 60 -0.68 -16.46 -1.66
C ILE A 60 -1.93 -16.45 -0.78
N SER A 61 -2.05 -17.41 0.15
CA SER A 61 -3.21 -17.49 1.04
C SER A 61 -3.31 -16.25 1.94
N ALA A 62 -2.18 -15.82 2.51
CA ALA A 62 -2.15 -14.62 3.35
C ALA A 62 -2.48 -13.34 2.56
N LEU A 63 -2.03 -13.22 1.31
CA LEU A 63 -2.39 -12.10 0.44
C LEU A 63 -3.87 -12.12 0.08
N ASP A 64 -4.45 -13.29 -0.22
CA ASP A 64 -5.89 -13.43 -0.52
C ASP A 64 -6.75 -12.93 0.67
N ASP A 65 -6.37 -13.31 1.89
CA ASP A 65 -7.02 -12.83 3.11
C ASP A 65 -6.90 -11.30 3.26
N LEU A 66 -5.73 -10.72 2.99
CA LEU A 66 -5.53 -9.26 3.07
C LEU A 66 -6.30 -8.52 1.98
N VAL A 67 -6.36 -9.06 0.76
CA VAL A 67 -7.14 -8.51 -0.35
C VAL A 67 -8.63 -8.51 0.00
N ALA A 68 -9.14 -9.61 0.57
CA ALA A 68 -10.52 -9.68 1.04
C ALA A 68 -10.81 -8.66 2.16
N GLN A 69 -9.88 -8.49 3.10
CA GLN A 69 -9.98 -7.51 4.19
C GLN A 69 -9.93 -6.06 3.71
N SER A 70 -9.20 -5.80 2.62
CA SER A 70 -9.02 -4.46 2.03
C SER A 70 -10.33 -3.84 1.55
N LYS A 71 -11.32 -4.67 1.18
CA LYS A 71 -12.61 -4.28 0.60
C LYS A 71 -12.50 -3.33 -0.62
N SER A 72 -11.35 -3.31 -1.28
CA SER A 72 -11.11 -2.53 -2.50
C SER A 72 -11.32 -3.40 -3.74
N THR A 73 -12.18 -2.94 -4.64
CA THR A 73 -12.38 -3.59 -5.95
C THR A 73 -11.12 -3.52 -6.80
N ASP A 74 -10.38 -2.42 -6.75
CA ASP A 74 -9.20 -2.22 -7.58
C ASP A 74 -8.07 -3.17 -7.17
N VAL A 75 -7.85 -3.30 -5.85
CA VAL A 75 -6.89 -4.24 -5.28
C VAL A 75 -7.29 -5.68 -5.58
N LYS A 76 -8.59 -6.00 -5.47
CA LYS A 76 -9.11 -7.32 -5.82
C LYS A 76 -8.91 -7.64 -7.30
N ASP A 77 -9.26 -6.73 -8.20
CA ASP A 77 -9.13 -6.93 -9.63
C ASP A 77 -7.67 -7.11 -10.04
N GLN A 78 -6.75 -6.37 -9.42
CA GLN A 78 -5.32 -6.53 -9.65
C GLN A 78 -4.80 -7.86 -9.12
N TRP A 79 -5.24 -8.29 -7.94
CA TRP A 79 -4.94 -9.61 -7.39
C TRP A 79 -5.44 -10.75 -8.28
N ASP A 80 -6.68 -10.67 -8.75
CA ASP A 80 -7.29 -11.66 -9.63
C ASP A 80 -6.54 -11.78 -10.98
N ARG A 81 -5.97 -10.68 -11.50
CA ARG A 81 -5.06 -10.70 -12.67
C ARG A 81 -3.73 -11.38 -12.33
N MET A 82 -3.14 -11.03 -11.20
CA MET A 82 -1.87 -11.61 -10.76
C MET A 82 -1.98 -13.12 -10.51
N MET A 83 -3.09 -13.60 -9.96
CA MET A 83 -3.37 -15.02 -9.78
C MET A 83 -3.31 -15.83 -11.08
N GLN A 84 -3.57 -15.22 -12.23
CA GLN A 84 -3.51 -15.91 -13.53
C GLN A 84 -2.08 -16.31 -13.94
N CYS A 85 -1.06 -15.60 -13.45
CA CYS A 85 0.35 -15.94 -13.73
C CYS A 85 1.04 -16.69 -12.59
N LEU A 86 0.47 -16.69 -11.37
CA LEU A 86 1.12 -17.27 -10.19
C LEU A 86 1.28 -18.79 -10.24
N SER A 87 0.47 -19.47 -11.06
CA SER A 87 0.56 -20.92 -11.30
C SER A 87 1.82 -21.35 -12.06
N SER A 88 2.49 -20.42 -12.74
CA SER A 88 3.76 -20.65 -13.42
C SER A 88 4.79 -19.62 -12.94
N THR A 89 5.02 -18.58 -13.73
CA THR A 89 5.94 -17.48 -13.44
C THR A 89 5.25 -16.16 -13.75
N CYS A 90 5.12 -15.30 -12.75
CA CYS A 90 4.68 -13.93 -12.96
C CYS A 90 5.87 -13.05 -13.35
N PRO A 91 5.67 -12.11 -14.28
CA PRO A 91 6.65 -11.06 -14.54
C PRO A 91 6.75 -10.11 -13.34
N ASP A 92 7.90 -9.47 -13.18
CA ASP A 92 8.17 -8.53 -12.08
C ASP A 92 7.18 -7.34 -12.08
N GLU A 93 6.74 -6.96 -13.28
CA GLU A 93 5.73 -5.93 -13.51
C GLU A 93 4.40 -6.25 -12.80
N ALA A 94 4.00 -7.52 -12.71
CA ALA A 94 2.76 -7.89 -12.03
C ALA A 94 2.81 -7.57 -10.52
N PHE A 95 3.97 -7.80 -9.89
CA PHE A 95 4.20 -7.49 -8.48
C PHE A 95 4.34 -5.97 -8.25
N LEU A 96 4.98 -5.26 -9.18
CA LEU A 96 5.04 -3.79 -9.13
C LEU A 96 3.66 -3.16 -9.30
N ASP A 97 2.85 -3.64 -10.24
CA ASP A 97 1.49 -3.15 -10.47
C ASP A 97 0.58 -3.44 -9.26
N MET A 98 0.71 -4.60 -8.62
CA MET A 98 0.00 -4.89 -7.37
C MET A 98 0.39 -3.91 -6.24
N SER A 99 1.69 -3.60 -6.12
CA SER A 99 2.17 -2.60 -5.17
C SER A 99 1.65 -1.20 -5.51
N LEU A 100 1.66 -0.81 -6.79
CA LEU A 100 1.17 0.48 -7.27
C LEU A 100 -0.32 0.67 -6.99
N VAL A 101 -1.16 -0.31 -7.34
CA VAL A 101 -2.61 -0.27 -7.10
C VAL A 101 -2.90 -0.20 -5.61
N THR A 102 -2.15 -0.93 -4.79
CA THR A 102 -2.29 -0.88 -3.33
C THR A 102 -1.95 0.51 -2.80
N VAL A 103 -0.81 1.09 -3.20
CA VAL A 103 -0.40 2.44 -2.77
C VAL A 103 -1.42 3.49 -3.23
N ALA A 104 -1.87 3.43 -4.48
CA ALA A 104 -2.82 4.41 -5.02
C ALA A 104 -4.20 4.31 -4.35
N THR A 105 -4.65 3.08 -4.04
CA THR A 105 -5.93 2.84 -3.35
C THR A 105 -5.90 3.36 -1.91
N PHE A 106 -4.77 3.19 -1.23
CA PHE A 106 -4.60 3.51 0.18
C PHE A 106 -3.64 4.69 0.39
N GLU A 107 -3.73 5.70 -0.49
CA GLU A 107 -2.83 6.86 -0.50
C GLU A 107 -2.78 7.57 0.87
N ASN A 108 -3.94 7.66 1.54
CA ASN A 108 -4.06 8.30 2.85
C ASN A 108 -3.45 7.49 4.00
N ASP A 109 -3.27 6.18 3.81
CA ASP A 109 -2.74 5.27 4.84
C ASP A 109 -1.24 4.98 4.66
N VAL A 110 -0.66 5.43 3.54
CA VAL A 110 0.76 5.31 3.22
C VAL A 110 1.34 6.73 3.04
N PRO A 111 1.98 7.30 4.07
CA PRO A 111 2.52 8.67 4.00
C PRO A 111 3.48 8.90 2.83
N GLU A 112 4.20 7.86 2.43
CA GLU A 112 5.17 7.87 1.34
C GLU A 112 4.54 7.54 -0.03
N SER A 113 3.21 7.51 -0.13
CA SER A 113 2.48 7.06 -1.32
C SER A 113 2.90 7.79 -2.60
N ALA A 114 3.02 9.12 -2.55
CA ALA A 114 3.46 9.91 -3.70
C ALA A 114 4.87 9.50 -4.18
N LEU A 115 5.79 9.24 -3.25
CA LEU A 115 7.13 8.77 -3.58
C LEU A 115 7.09 7.37 -4.20
N LEU A 116 6.35 6.45 -3.59
CA LEU A 116 6.23 5.07 -4.07
C LEU A 116 5.62 5.01 -5.48
N VAL A 117 4.59 5.82 -5.75
CA VAL A 117 4.00 5.95 -7.09
C VAL A 117 5.05 6.41 -8.10
N ASN A 118 5.84 7.44 -7.77
CA ASN A 118 6.87 7.94 -8.68
C ASN A 118 7.99 6.90 -8.90
N VAL A 119 8.47 6.23 -7.85
CA VAL A 119 9.48 5.16 -7.96
C VAL A 119 9.00 4.03 -8.86
N ILE A 120 7.76 3.55 -8.67
CA ILE A 120 7.21 2.47 -9.49
C ILE A 120 6.96 2.93 -10.93
N ALA A 121 6.46 4.16 -11.13
CA ALA A 121 6.27 4.74 -12.45
C ALA A 121 7.59 4.91 -13.22
N THR A 122 8.65 5.33 -12.53
CA THR A 122 10.00 5.38 -13.12
C THR A 122 10.44 4.02 -13.64
N SER A 123 10.22 2.94 -12.87
CA SER A 123 10.53 1.58 -13.32
C SER A 123 9.73 1.19 -14.57
N LYS A 124 8.43 1.49 -14.57
CA LYS A 124 7.47 1.13 -15.64
C LYS A 124 7.76 1.82 -16.97
N TYR A 125 8.16 3.09 -16.94
CA TYR A 125 8.39 3.88 -18.15
C TYR A 125 9.85 3.95 -18.58
N TRP A 126 10.77 3.31 -17.84
CA TRP A 126 12.19 3.36 -18.20
C TRP A 126 12.45 2.75 -19.57
N GLY A 127 13.03 3.55 -20.47
CA GLY A 127 13.32 3.13 -21.84
C GLY A 127 12.11 3.08 -22.77
N ASN A 128 10.92 3.52 -22.31
CA ASN A 128 9.74 3.65 -23.15
C ASN A 128 9.72 5.04 -23.83
N ALA A 129 10.01 5.06 -25.14
CA ALA A 129 10.06 6.29 -25.91
C ALA A 129 8.70 7.03 -26.01
N GLU A 130 7.59 6.30 -25.94
CA GLU A 130 6.23 6.88 -25.99
C GLU A 130 5.87 7.58 -24.68
N HIS A 131 6.51 7.21 -23.57
CA HIS A 131 6.27 7.75 -22.22
C HIS A 131 7.47 8.53 -21.65
N LEU A 132 8.25 9.17 -22.52
CA LEU A 132 9.47 9.89 -22.13
C LEU A 132 9.19 11.02 -21.12
N LEU A 133 8.06 11.70 -21.25
CA LEU A 133 7.68 12.82 -20.36
C LEU A 133 7.26 12.29 -18.98
N GLU A 134 6.44 11.24 -18.94
CA GLU A 134 6.00 10.57 -17.72
C GLU A 134 7.19 9.98 -16.97
N PHE A 135 8.10 9.33 -17.70
CA PHE A 135 9.37 8.84 -17.16
C PHE A 135 10.17 9.98 -16.53
N SER A 136 10.42 11.07 -17.27
CA SER A 136 11.24 12.19 -16.81
C SER A 136 10.65 12.83 -15.56
N LYS A 137 9.32 13.05 -15.55
CA LYS A 137 8.61 13.62 -14.40
C LYS A 137 8.70 12.69 -13.18
N ALA A 138 8.39 11.41 -13.35
CA ALA A 138 8.44 10.43 -12.26
C ALA A 138 9.86 10.32 -11.67
N LEU A 139 10.88 10.25 -12.53
CA LEU A 139 12.29 10.17 -12.11
C LEU A 139 12.71 11.42 -11.33
N SER A 140 12.40 12.62 -11.83
CA SER A 140 12.74 13.86 -11.14
C SER A 140 12.04 14.00 -9.79
N MET A 141 10.73 13.70 -9.74
CA MET A 141 9.96 13.77 -8.50
C MET A 141 10.42 12.74 -7.47
N ALA A 142 10.67 11.49 -7.89
CA ALA A 142 11.21 10.46 -7.01
C ALA A 142 12.58 10.88 -6.44
N ASN A 143 13.46 11.43 -7.27
CA ASN A 143 14.77 11.89 -6.82
C ASN A 143 14.69 13.02 -5.78
N GLU A 144 13.85 14.03 -6.02
CA GLU A 144 13.64 15.12 -5.06
C GLU A 144 13.06 14.59 -3.74
N GLN A 145 12.03 13.75 -3.81
CA GLN A 145 11.38 13.19 -2.63
C GLN A 145 12.33 12.29 -1.81
N ILE A 146 13.20 11.53 -2.47
CA ILE A 146 14.20 10.69 -1.78
C ILE A 146 15.23 11.54 -1.04
N GLN A 147 15.70 12.63 -1.64
CA GLN A 147 16.60 13.57 -0.97
C GLN A 147 15.95 14.25 0.24
N LEU A 148 14.64 14.48 0.18
CA LEU A 148 13.88 15.07 1.30
C LEU A 148 13.64 14.09 2.45
N LEU A 149 13.70 12.78 2.22
CA LEU A 149 13.57 11.78 3.28
C LEU A 149 14.77 11.74 4.24
N ASP A 150 15.95 12.21 3.81
CA ASP A 150 17.22 12.16 4.56
C ASP A 150 17.57 10.75 5.09
N ASP A 151 17.15 9.71 4.37
CA ASP A 151 17.47 8.31 4.67
C ASP A 151 18.59 7.81 3.76
N ARG A 152 19.78 7.64 4.34
CA ARG A 152 20.99 7.18 3.63
C ARG A 152 20.82 5.83 2.93
N LYS A 153 20.01 4.92 3.46
CA LYS A 153 19.81 3.60 2.86
C LYS A 153 18.92 3.73 1.63
N VAL A 154 17.84 4.51 1.72
CA VAL A 154 16.95 4.82 0.59
C VAL A 154 17.72 5.54 -0.52
N GLU A 155 18.49 6.58 -0.17
CA GLU A 155 19.32 7.32 -1.12
C GLU A 155 20.33 6.43 -1.84
N LYS A 156 21.01 5.54 -1.12
CA LYS A 156 21.98 4.61 -1.71
C LYS A 156 21.32 3.66 -2.69
N LEU A 157 20.19 3.05 -2.32
CA LEU A 157 19.45 2.15 -3.21
C LEU A 157 18.97 2.89 -4.47
N TRP A 158 18.51 4.13 -4.31
CA TRP A 158 18.10 4.96 -5.44
C TRP A 158 19.25 5.29 -6.38
N GLN A 159 20.41 5.69 -5.85
CA GLN A 159 21.60 5.93 -6.68
C GLN A 159 22.00 4.69 -7.48
N GLN A 160 21.96 3.50 -6.85
CA GLN A 160 22.23 2.24 -7.56
C GLN A 160 21.25 1.98 -8.70
N ILE A 161 19.96 2.30 -8.52
CA ILE A 161 18.95 2.20 -9.58
C ILE A 161 19.25 3.16 -10.74
N VAL A 162 19.59 4.42 -10.42
CA VAL A 162 19.88 5.43 -11.44
C VAL A 162 21.16 5.08 -12.21
N GLU A 163 22.23 4.69 -11.51
CA GLU A 163 23.50 4.26 -12.09
C GLU A 163 23.34 3.00 -12.94
N CYS A 164 22.49 2.06 -12.51
CA CYS A 164 22.13 0.87 -13.27
C CYS A 164 21.52 1.22 -14.64
N ASN A 165 20.86 2.37 -14.78
CA ASN A 165 20.28 2.88 -16.03
C ASN A 165 19.51 1.82 -16.83
N ASN A 166 18.74 0.97 -16.13
CA ASN A 166 17.94 -0.11 -16.71
C ASN A 166 18.71 -1.17 -17.51
N VAL A 167 20.03 -1.30 -17.31
CA VAL A 167 20.86 -2.32 -17.97
C VAL A 167 21.39 -3.40 -17.02
N CYS A 168 21.35 -3.18 -15.71
CA CYS A 168 21.82 -4.18 -14.74
C CYS A 168 20.82 -5.34 -14.57
N PRO A 169 21.29 -6.60 -14.43
CA PRO A 169 20.43 -7.75 -14.16
C PRO A 169 19.58 -7.63 -12.89
N GLU A 170 20.11 -6.96 -11.87
CA GLU A 170 19.50 -6.78 -10.56
C GLU A 170 18.52 -5.59 -10.47
N LYS A 171 18.19 -4.92 -11.60
CA LYS A 171 17.38 -3.69 -11.61
C LYS A 171 16.09 -3.84 -10.80
N ASN A 172 15.33 -4.89 -11.08
CA ASN A 172 14.06 -5.10 -10.41
C ASN A 172 14.27 -5.37 -8.92
N ASP A 173 15.29 -6.15 -8.55
CA ASP A 173 15.61 -6.41 -7.14
C ASP A 173 15.91 -5.13 -6.36
N LEU A 174 16.64 -4.19 -6.97
CA LEU A 174 16.88 -2.87 -6.40
C LEU A 174 15.58 -2.07 -6.21
N TYR A 175 14.68 -2.06 -7.20
CA TYR A 175 13.37 -1.40 -7.07
C TYR A 175 12.54 -2.00 -5.93
N PHE A 176 12.46 -3.33 -5.86
CA PHE A 176 11.71 -4.01 -4.81
C PHE A 176 12.33 -3.81 -3.43
N GLU A 177 13.66 -3.76 -3.32
CA GLU A 177 14.33 -3.45 -2.05
C GLU A 177 14.12 -1.98 -1.64
N LEU A 178 14.13 -1.05 -2.59
CA LEU A 178 13.83 0.35 -2.34
C LEU A 178 12.39 0.54 -1.83
N ILE A 179 11.40 -0.02 -2.53
CA ILE A 179 9.98 0.02 -2.11
C ILE A 179 9.83 -0.58 -0.71
N LYS A 180 10.43 -1.76 -0.48
CA LYS A 180 10.40 -2.43 0.83
C LYS A 180 11.02 -1.57 1.93
N THR A 181 12.09 -0.82 1.63
CA THR A 181 12.77 0.05 2.60
C THR A 181 11.97 1.33 2.87
N ILE A 182 11.33 1.93 1.86
CA ILE A 182 10.52 3.15 2.03
C ILE A 182 9.28 2.88 2.89
N VAL A 183 8.67 1.70 2.76
CA VAL A 183 7.42 1.36 3.48
C VAL A 183 7.69 0.99 4.95
N GLN A 184 8.96 0.78 5.35
CA GLN A 184 9.40 0.22 6.64
C GLN A 184 9.39 1.24 7.76
#